data_AF-A0A0L8LWB2-F1
#
_entry.id   AF-A0A0L8LWB2-F1
#
_cell.length_a   1.000
_cell.length_b   1.000
_cell.length_c   1.000
_cell.angle_alpha   90.00
_cell.angle_beta   90.00
_cell.angle_gamma   90.00
#
_symmetry.space_group_name_H-M   'P 1'
#
loop_
_entity.id
_entity.type
_entity.pdbx_description
1 polymer ?
#
loop_
_entity_poly.entity_id
_entity_poly.type
_entity_poly.pdbx_seq_one_letter_code
_entity_poly.pdbx_strand_id
1 'polypeptide(L)'
;MQLPAYWMPRPASAPDRATTAAFDRLLDEALGRGPGRPVDYQLDAPKWQFLCHAAERSGIVLHGSGDPDIGRFEPRQPADTLEFSNRRAVFAATDGIWPMYYAILDRDRHPTMTLCNACIRIASPNSLDFSDPYYFFSISRPALDRQPWRVGTVYLLPADTFESQPPVTADDARIRIAQAASAVPVEPAAKLSVHPGDFPFLRQIRGHDDDRLRAQVAADPGGFPWVEGG
;
A
#
# COMPACT_ATOMS: atom_id res chain seq x y z
N MET A 1 -22.80 4.18 -6.42
CA MET A 1 -22.45 2.77 -6.14
C MET A 1 -22.22 2.64 -4.65
N GLN A 2 -22.88 1.70 -3.96
CA GLN A 2 -22.55 1.37 -2.58
C GLN A 2 -21.52 0.25 -2.61
N LEU A 3 -20.33 0.49 -2.06
CA LEU A 3 -19.32 -0.54 -1.99
C LEU A 3 -19.76 -1.65 -1.02
N PRO A 4 -19.45 -2.92 -1.31
CA PRO A 4 -19.65 -3.99 -0.35
C PRO A 4 -18.98 -3.70 1.00
N ALA A 5 -19.59 -4.19 2.09
CA ALA A 5 -19.15 -3.92 3.46
C ALA A 5 -17.73 -4.42 3.79
N TYR A 6 -17.15 -5.25 2.93
CA TYR A 6 -15.78 -5.72 3.12
C TYR A 6 -14.72 -4.63 2.82
N TRP A 7 -15.07 -3.57 2.09
CA TRP A 7 -14.21 -2.43 1.85
C TRP A 7 -14.10 -1.54 3.08
N MET A 8 -12.88 -1.28 3.51
CA MET A 8 -12.61 -0.40 4.64
C MET A 8 -12.31 1.01 4.12
N PRO A 9 -13.06 2.06 4.51
CA PRO A 9 -12.67 3.42 4.20
C PRO A 9 -11.40 3.80 4.97
N ARG A 10 -10.63 4.76 4.46
CA ARG A 10 -9.56 5.40 5.24
C ARG A 10 -10.10 5.86 6.61
N PRO A 11 -9.34 5.69 7.72
CA PRO A 11 -9.79 6.16 9.03
C PRO A 11 -10.09 7.67 9.01
N ALA A 12 -11.20 8.08 9.63
CA ALA A 12 -11.83 9.40 9.48
C ALA A 12 -11.11 10.58 10.18
N SER A 13 -9.82 10.45 10.48
CA SER A 13 -9.05 11.50 11.16
C SER A 13 -8.15 12.20 10.15
N ALA A 14 -8.65 13.25 9.52
CA ALA A 14 -7.78 14.19 8.81
C ALA A 14 -6.91 14.92 9.84
N PRO A 15 -5.61 15.13 9.57
CA PRO A 15 -4.77 15.93 10.45
C PRO A 15 -5.30 17.36 10.52
N ASP A 16 -5.20 18.00 11.69
CA ASP A 16 -5.46 19.42 11.81
C ASP A 16 -4.35 20.24 11.12
N ARG A 17 -4.57 21.55 10.95
CA ARG A 17 -3.61 22.43 10.27
C ARG A 17 -2.21 22.39 10.91
N ALA A 18 -2.15 22.33 12.24
CA ALA A 18 -0.88 22.32 12.96
C ALA A 18 -0.08 21.03 12.67
N THR A 19 -0.78 19.90 12.66
CA THR A 19 -0.26 18.57 12.32
C THR A 19 0.19 18.52 10.85
N THR A 20 -0.62 19.02 9.92
CA THR A 20 -0.25 19.14 8.49
C THR A 20 1.04 19.94 8.32
N ALA A 21 1.16 21.10 8.96
CA ALA A 21 2.36 21.93 8.88
C ALA A 21 3.59 21.25 9.54
N ALA A 22 3.38 20.40 10.56
CA ALA A 22 4.44 19.59 11.14
C ALA A 22 4.89 18.47 10.19
N PHE A 23 3.97 17.84 9.47
CA PHE A 23 4.29 16.88 8.41
C PHE A 23 5.06 17.50 7.26
N ASP A 24 4.70 18.72 6.83
CA ASP A 24 5.45 19.44 5.80
C ASP A 24 6.92 19.64 6.20
N ARG A 25 7.15 20.16 7.42
CA ARG A 25 8.51 20.36 7.94
C ARG A 25 9.28 19.07 8.05
N LEU A 26 8.66 18.02 8.60
CA LEU A 26 9.31 16.72 8.76
C LEU A 26 9.68 16.09 7.42
N LEU A 27 8.80 16.21 6.42
CA LEU A 27 9.04 15.70 5.08
C LEU A 27 10.16 16.48 4.38
N ASP A 28 10.12 17.81 4.40
CA ASP A 28 11.17 18.65 3.82
C ASP A 28 12.54 18.34 4.44
N GLU A 29 12.59 18.21 5.76
CA GLU A 29 13.82 17.84 6.47
C GLU A 29 14.30 16.44 6.08
N ALA A 30 13.40 15.45 6.04
CA ALA A 30 13.75 14.09 5.65
C ALA A 30 14.34 14.03 4.24
N LEU A 31 13.73 14.73 3.28
CA LEU A 31 14.19 14.78 1.89
C LEU A 31 15.51 15.56 1.75
N GLY A 32 15.76 16.55 2.61
CA GLY A 32 16.99 17.36 2.62
C GLY A 32 18.22 16.67 3.23
N ARG A 33 18.03 15.60 4.03
CA ARG A 33 19.14 14.87 4.69
C ARG A 33 19.93 13.94 3.77
N GLY A 34 19.46 13.73 2.54
CA GLY A 34 20.06 12.83 1.56
C GLY A 34 19.44 11.43 1.53
N PRO A 35 19.79 10.60 0.53
CA PRO A 35 19.06 9.39 0.18
C PRO A 35 19.08 8.33 1.28
N GLY A 36 17.96 7.62 1.43
CA GLY A 36 17.80 6.46 2.30
C GLY A 36 17.91 6.75 3.80
N ARG A 37 17.96 8.02 4.21
CA ARG A 37 18.11 8.39 5.62
C ARG A 37 16.82 8.10 6.40
N PRO A 38 16.93 7.61 7.64
CA PRO A 38 15.77 7.44 8.51
C PRO A 38 15.07 8.78 8.79
N VAL A 39 13.75 8.79 8.71
CA VAL A 39 12.90 9.87 9.22
C VAL A 39 12.90 9.79 10.74
N ASP A 40 13.31 10.88 11.41
CA ASP A 40 13.25 11.00 12.87
C ASP A 40 11.83 11.40 13.29
N TYR A 41 10.95 10.41 13.41
CA TYR A 41 9.53 10.65 13.67
C TYR A 41 9.26 10.85 15.17
N GLN A 42 9.02 12.11 15.56
CA GLN A 42 8.76 12.51 16.95
C GLN A 42 7.38 13.15 17.16
N LEU A 43 6.48 13.01 16.19
CA LEU A 43 5.13 13.59 16.26
C LEU A 43 4.18 12.62 16.97
N ASP A 44 3.21 13.15 17.73
CA ASP A 44 2.15 12.37 18.38
C ASP A 44 1.13 11.81 17.37
N ALA A 45 1.07 12.41 16.17
CA ALA A 45 0.17 11.97 15.13
C ALA A 45 0.54 10.56 14.63
N PRO A 46 -0.45 9.74 14.23
CA PRO A 46 -0.16 8.42 13.67
C PRO A 46 0.71 8.49 12.42
N LYS A 47 1.73 7.61 12.33
CA LYS A 47 2.63 7.53 11.16
C LYS A 47 1.90 7.35 9.84
N TRP A 48 0.77 6.63 9.83
CA TRP A 48 -0.02 6.45 8.61
C TRP A 48 -0.54 7.77 8.04
N GLN A 49 -0.86 8.77 8.90
CA GLN A 49 -1.28 10.09 8.43
C GLN A 49 -0.13 10.83 7.75
N PHE A 50 1.08 10.76 8.33
CA PHE A 50 2.27 11.33 7.70
C PHE A 50 2.59 10.66 6.37
N LEU A 51 2.48 9.34 6.28
CA LEU A 51 2.69 8.62 5.02
C LEU A 51 1.62 8.97 3.98
N CYS A 52 0.35 9.12 4.38
CA CYS A 52 -0.69 9.63 3.47
C CYS A 52 -0.36 11.05 2.99
N HIS A 53 0.05 11.94 3.90
CA HIS A 53 0.49 13.31 3.57
C HIS A 53 1.66 13.31 2.59
N ALA A 54 2.65 12.45 2.81
CA ALA A 54 3.81 12.32 1.93
C ALA A 54 3.42 11.81 0.53
N ALA A 55 2.54 10.81 0.43
CA ALA A 55 2.07 10.28 -0.85
C ALA A 55 1.13 11.25 -1.60
N GLU A 56 0.40 12.10 -0.88
CA GLU A 56 -0.47 13.14 -1.45
C GLU A 56 0.34 14.34 -1.98
N ARG A 57 1.56 14.54 -1.48
CA ARG A 57 2.49 15.50 -2.05
C ARG A 57 3.04 14.95 -3.36
N SER A 58 2.81 15.67 -4.46
CA SER A 58 3.37 15.36 -5.77
C SER A 58 4.89 15.11 -5.66
N GLY A 59 5.36 14.01 -6.23
CA GLY A 59 6.79 13.68 -6.28
C GLY A 59 7.23 12.51 -5.39
N ILE A 60 6.36 11.93 -4.56
CA ILE A 60 6.70 10.76 -3.74
C ILE A 60 5.73 9.60 -3.99
N VAL A 61 6.28 8.39 -4.12
CA VAL A 61 5.55 7.12 -4.00
C VAL A 61 6.19 6.28 -2.91
N LEU A 62 5.45 5.32 -2.36
CA LEU A 62 5.85 4.61 -1.16
C LEU A 62 6.03 3.12 -1.39
N HIS A 63 7.08 2.53 -0.84
CA HIS A 63 7.33 1.09 -0.91
C HIS A 63 7.43 0.47 0.49
N GLY A 64 6.70 -0.60 0.73
CA GLY A 64 6.73 -1.34 1.99
C GLY A 64 7.61 -2.57 1.90
N SER A 65 8.61 -2.67 2.77
CA SER A 65 9.44 -3.86 2.93
C SER A 65 9.73 -4.05 4.42
N GLY A 66 10.16 -5.24 4.83
CA GLY A 66 10.77 -5.37 6.16
C GLY A 66 12.24 -5.77 6.12
N ASP A 67 12.86 -5.67 4.95
CA ASP A 67 14.29 -5.41 4.87
C ASP A 67 14.50 -3.89 5.12
N PRO A 68 15.16 -3.49 6.22
CA PRO A 68 15.40 -2.08 6.55
C PRO A 68 16.62 -1.48 5.83
N ASP A 69 17.40 -2.28 5.10
CA ASP A 69 18.72 -1.91 4.58
C ASP A 69 18.75 -1.80 3.05
N ILE A 70 17.59 -1.65 2.41
CA ILE A 70 17.50 -1.45 0.96
C ILE A 70 18.03 -0.05 0.61
N GLY A 71 19.27 0.01 0.11
CA GLY A 71 19.85 1.22 -0.45
C GLY A 71 19.39 1.54 -1.87
N ARG A 72 18.94 0.51 -2.62
CA ARG A 72 18.50 0.63 -4.01
C ARG A 72 17.51 -0.48 -4.34
N PHE A 73 16.38 -0.10 -4.93
CA PHE A 73 15.39 -1.03 -5.47
C PHE A 73 15.74 -1.37 -6.92
N GLU A 74 15.78 -2.66 -7.22
CA GLU A 74 16.03 -3.17 -8.57
C GLU A 74 14.71 -3.68 -9.19
N PRO A 75 14.43 -3.41 -10.48
CA PRO A 75 13.27 -3.95 -11.16
C PRO A 75 13.23 -5.48 -11.15
N ARG A 76 12.16 -6.03 -10.59
CA ARG A 76 11.90 -7.47 -10.52
C ARG A 76 10.56 -7.77 -11.18
N GLN A 77 10.42 -8.98 -11.69
CA GLN A 77 9.16 -9.43 -12.27
C GLN A 77 8.43 -10.33 -11.26
N PRO A 78 7.27 -9.90 -10.73
CA PRO A 78 6.42 -10.76 -9.91
C PRO A 78 5.77 -11.85 -10.74
N ALA A 79 5.33 -12.93 -10.11
CA ALA A 79 4.42 -13.91 -10.72
C ALA A 79 2.98 -13.46 -10.46
N ASP A 80 2.48 -12.54 -11.29
CA ASP A 80 1.13 -11.97 -11.20
C ASP A 80 0.35 -12.22 -12.50
N THR A 81 -0.97 -12.34 -12.41
CA THR A 81 -1.85 -12.57 -13.57
C THR A 81 -2.26 -11.27 -14.26
N LEU A 82 -2.18 -10.13 -13.58
CA LEU A 82 -2.52 -8.82 -14.12
C LEU A 82 -1.32 -8.24 -14.90
N GLU A 83 -1.56 -7.80 -16.14
CA GLU A 83 -0.52 -7.32 -17.04
C GLU A 83 0.38 -6.24 -16.40
N PHE A 84 -0.22 -5.25 -15.73
CA PHE A 84 0.51 -4.17 -15.07
C PHE A 84 1.39 -4.69 -13.91
N SER A 85 0.85 -5.59 -13.09
CA SER A 85 1.53 -6.16 -11.93
C SER A 85 2.58 -7.22 -12.29
N ASN A 86 2.54 -7.76 -13.52
CA ASN A 86 3.50 -8.73 -14.03
C ASN A 86 4.67 -8.07 -14.81
N ARG A 87 4.78 -6.73 -14.80
CA ARG A 87 5.91 -6.02 -15.41
C ARG A 87 7.17 -6.23 -14.59
N ARG A 88 8.33 -6.27 -15.27
CA ARG A 88 9.62 -6.16 -14.58
C ARG A 88 9.84 -4.71 -14.13
N ALA A 89 9.55 -4.42 -12.87
CA ALA A 89 9.54 -3.07 -12.34
C ALA A 89 9.88 -3.02 -10.84
N VAL A 90 10.24 -1.83 -10.35
CA VAL A 90 10.09 -1.46 -8.94
C VAL A 90 8.64 -1.05 -8.73
N PHE A 91 7.91 -1.77 -7.89
CA PHE A 91 6.53 -1.44 -7.55
C PHE A 91 6.46 -0.57 -6.30
N ALA A 92 5.55 0.40 -6.30
CA ALA A 92 5.26 1.28 -5.16
C ALA A 92 3.77 1.59 -5.11
N ALA A 93 3.35 2.29 -4.06
CA ALA A 93 1.99 2.79 -3.93
C ALA A 93 1.92 4.32 -3.94
N THR A 94 0.83 4.84 -4.49
CA THR A 94 0.43 6.26 -4.41
C THR A 94 -0.46 6.54 -3.19
N ASP A 95 -0.38 5.68 -2.17
CA ASP A 95 -1.11 5.78 -0.91
C ASP A 95 -0.18 5.53 0.29
N GLY A 96 -0.53 6.11 1.45
CA GLY A 96 0.21 6.04 2.71
C GLY A 96 0.09 4.75 3.51
N ILE A 97 -1.08 4.10 3.45
CA ILE A 97 -1.42 2.95 4.31
C ILE A 97 -1.06 1.64 3.62
N TRP A 98 -1.30 1.54 2.32
CA TRP A 98 -1.08 0.29 1.59
C TRP A 98 0.36 -0.27 1.69
N PRO A 99 1.44 0.55 1.60
CA PRO A 99 2.82 0.09 1.83
C PRO A 99 3.04 -0.46 3.24
N MET A 100 2.37 0.09 4.26
CA MET A 100 2.55 -0.38 5.64
C MET A 100 2.16 -1.84 5.76
N TYR A 101 1.09 -2.27 5.07
CA TYR A 101 0.67 -3.68 5.03
C TYR A 101 1.81 -4.60 4.60
N TYR A 102 2.52 -4.27 3.51
CA TYR A 102 3.67 -5.06 3.05
C TYR A 102 4.86 -5.01 4.02
N ALA A 103 5.08 -3.86 4.66
CA ALA A 103 6.20 -3.67 5.59
C ALA A 103 6.05 -4.54 6.84
N ILE A 104 4.85 -4.61 7.42
CA ILE A 104 4.61 -5.26 8.72
C ILE A 104 4.44 -6.79 8.62
N LEU A 105 4.35 -7.36 7.42
CA LEU A 105 4.18 -8.80 7.22
C LEU A 105 5.52 -9.54 7.21
N ASP A 106 5.68 -10.51 8.12
CA ASP A 106 6.88 -11.35 8.23
C ASP A 106 6.85 -12.53 7.25
N ARG A 107 7.06 -12.23 5.97
CA ARG A 107 7.07 -13.24 4.90
C ARG A 107 8.30 -14.16 4.96
N ASP A 108 9.36 -13.76 5.64
CA ASP A 108 10.58 -14.55 5.76
C ASP A 108 10.37 -15.73 6.71
N ARG A 109 9.64 -15.52 7.82
CA ARG A 109 9.22 -16.61 8.72
C ARG A 109 7.98 -17.37 8.25
N HIS A 110 7.23 -16.80 7.30
CA HIS A 110 6.01 -17.37 6.74
C HIS A 110 6.06 -17.43 5.20
N PRO A 111 6.98 -18.22 4.61
CA PRO A 111 7.25 -18.18 3.17
C PRO A 111 6.10 -18.69 2.29
N THR A 112 5.18 -19.47 2.86
CA THR A 112 3.98 -19.96 2.15
C THR A 112 2.78 -19.00 2.26
N MET A 113 2.93 -17.87 2.96
CA MET A 113 1.85 -16.89 3.09
C MET A 113 1.57 -16.22 1.75
N THR A 114 0.33 -16.34 1.29
CA THR A 114 -0.20 -15.60 0.15
C THR A 114 -0.99 -14.39 0.62
N LEU A 115 -1.14 -13.41 -0.26
CA LEU A 115 -1.81 -12.14 0.03
C LEU A 115 -2.92 -11.92 -1.00
N CYS A 116 -4.10 -11.48 -0.55
CA CYS A 116 -5.10 -10.85 -1.40
C CYS A 116 -5.43 -9.49 -0.79
N ASN A 117 -5.18 -8.42 -1.54
CA ASN A 117 -5.27 -7.06 -1.03
C ASN A 117 -5.54 -6.06 -2.14
N ALA A 118 -6.08 -4.90 -1.79
CA ALA A 118 -6.27 -3.79 -2.71
C ALA A 118 -6.34 -2.46 -1.98
N CYS A 119 -5.91 -1.40 -2.67
CA CYS A 119 -6.17 -0.01 -2.31
C CYS A 119 -6.74 0.68 -3.55
N ILE A 120 -8.02 1.05 -3.49
CA ILE A 120 -8.74 1.60 -4.63
C ILE A 120 -9.38 2.95 -4.32
N ARG A 121 -9.51 3.79 -5.34
CA ARG A 121 -10.42 4.94 -5.35
C ARG A 121 -11.41 4.77 -6.49
N ILE A 122 -12.64 5.24 -6.29
CA ILE A 122 -13.73 5.05 -7.25
C ILE A 122 -14.25 6.40 -7.69
N ALA A 123 -14.38 6.60 -9.01
CA ALA A 123 -15.12 7.70 -9.58
C ALA A 123 -16.45 7.16 -10.14
N SER A 124 -17.55 7.83 -9.80
CA SER A 124 -18.86 7.53 -10.42
C SER A 124 -18.81 7.86 -11.92
N PRO A 125 -19.65 7.23 -12.77
CA PRO A 125 -19.65 7.45 -14.22
C PRO A 125 -19.71 8.94 -14.64
N ASN A 126 -20.38 9.76 -13.83
CA ASN A 126 -20.60 11.19 -14.09
C ASN A 126 -19.66 12.11 -13.29
N SER A 127 -18.64 11.57 -12.61
CA SER A 127 -17.68 12.33 -11.81
C SER A 127 -16.28 12.22 -12.41
N LEU A 128 -15.60 13.36 -12.53
CA LEU A 128 -14.16 13.36 -12.80
C LEU A 128 -13.34 13.08 -11.54
N ASP A 129 -13.92 13.35 -10.37
CA ASP A 129 -13.28 13.19 -9.09
C ASP A 129 -13.40 11.75 -8.57
N PHE A 130 -12.29 11.26 -8.04
CA PHE A 130 -12.20 9.99 -7.35
C PHE A 130 -12.50 10.18 -5.87
N SER A 131 -13.11 9.17 -5.26
CA SER A 131 -13.33 9.10 -3.82
C SER A 131 -12.03 9.12 -3.00
N ASP A 132 -12.20 9.21 -1.68
CA ASP A 132 -11.20 8.72 -0.73
C ASP A 132 -10.90 7.23 -0.96
N PRO A 133 -9.71 6.76 -0.53
CA PRO A 133 -9.31 5.38 -0.77
C PRO A 133 -10.07 4.39 0.12
N TYR A 134 -10.32 3.23 -0.47
CA TYR A 134 -10.87 2.05 0.17
C TYR A 134 -9.85 0.92 0.13
N TYR A 135 -9.84 0.14 1.21
CA TYR A 135 -8.84 -0.87 1.45
C TYR A 135 -9.46 -2.24 1.64
N PHE A 136 -8.73 -3.26 1.20
CA PHE A 136 -8.99 -4.65 1.49
C PHE A 136 -7.66 -5.34 1.79
N PHE A 137 -7.59 -6.09 2.90
CA PHE A 137 -6.37 -6.79 3.31
C PHE A 137 -6.71 -8.21 3.77
N SER A 138 -6.04 -9.19 3.18
CA SER A 138 -6.13 -10.58 3.61
C SER A 138 -4.84 -11.35 3.35
N ILE A 139 -4.55 -12.28 4.26
CA ILE A 139 -3.44 -13.21 4.19
C ILE A 139 -3.95 -14.64 4.39
N SER A 140 -3.16 -15.65 4.00
CA SER A 140 -3.48 -17.05 4.26
C SER A 140 -3.86 -17.26 5.73
N ARG A 141 -5.01 -17.89 6.00
CA ARG A 141 -5.53 -18.15 7.36
C ARG A 141 -4.47 -18.79 8.28
N PRO A 142 -3.70 -19.82 7.87
CA PRO A 142 -2.69 -20.42 8.73
C PRO A 142 -1.57 -19.46 9.14
N ALA A 143 -1.27 -18.46 8.32
CA ALA A 143 -0.31 -17.41 8.67
C ALA A 143 -0.95 -16.44 9.67
N LEU A 144 -2.18 -15.96 9.43
CA LEU A 144 -2.90 -15.05 10.32
C LEU A 144 -3.01 -15.59 11.75
N ASP A 145 -3.33 -16.88 11.90
CA ASP A 145 -3.47 -17.53 13.20
C ASP A 145 -2.16 -17.51 14.01
N ARG A 146 -1.01 -17.35 13.33
CA ARG A 146 0.32 -17.23 13.94
C ARG A 146 0.78 -15.79 14.16
N GLN A 147 -0.06 -14.80 13.83
CA GLN A 147 0.23 -13.38 13.97
C GLN A 147 1.57 -12.99 13.31
N PRO A 148 1.66 -13.04 11.96
CA PRO A 148 2.90 -13.00 11.21
C PRO A 148 3.40 -11.55 11.05
N TRP A 149 3.57 -10.86 12.18
CA TRP A 149 3.85 -9.44 12.24
C TRP A 149 5.32 -9.18 12.56
N ARG A 150 5.88 -8.14 11.94
CA ARG A 150 7.22 -7.63 12.23
C ARG A 150 7.27 -6.11 12.22
N VAL A 151 8.35 -5.57 12.78
CA VAL A 151 8.76 -4.20 12.45
C VAL A 151 9.20 -4.18 11.00
N GLY A 152 8.70 -3.20 10.25
CA GLY A 152 9.02 -2.99 8.84
C GLY A 152 9.53 -1.60 8.57
N THR A 153 9.75 -1.32 7.29
CA THR A 153 10.19 -0.03 6.77
C THR A 153 9.32 0.38 5.58
N VAL A 154 8.79 1.60 5.65
CA VAL A 154 8.20 2.27 4.49
C VAL A 154 9.24 3.22 3.89
N TYR A 155 9.60 2.97 2.65
CA TYR A 155 10.54 3.77 1.88
C TYR A 155 9.78 4.84 1.10
N LEU A 156 10.26 6.08 1.18
CA LEU A 156 9.78 7.19 0.37
C LEU A 156 10.66 7.23 -0.88
N LEU A 157 10.06 7.01 -2.05
CA LEU A 157 10.74 6.94 -3.33
C LEU A 157 10.39 8.17 -4.18
N PRO A 158 11.35 8.76 -4.91
CA PRO A 158 11.05 9.79 -5.90
C PRO A 158 10.11 9.25 -6.98
N ALA A 159 9.06 10.00 -7.30
CA ALA A 159 8.03 9.57 -8.25
C ALA A 159 8.43 9.77 -9.72
N ASP A 160 9.58 10.40 -10.02
CA ASP A 160 9.95 10.88 -11.37
C ASP A 160 9.93 9.78 -12.45
N THR A 161 10.23 8.55 -12.08
CA THR A 161 10.30 7.40 -13.01
C THR A 161 9.13 6.43 -12.88
N PHE A 162 8.16 6.75 -12.01
CA PHE A 162 7.01 5.90 -11.75
C PHE A 162 5.83 6.25 -12.65
N GLU A 163 5.29 5.23 -13.30
CA GLU A 163 3.99 5.27 -13.97
C GLU A 163 2.94 4.75 -13.01
N SER A 164 1.86 5.51 -12.77
CA SER A 164 0.70 4.99 -12.03
C SER A 164 -0.10 4.02 -12.90
N GLN A 165 -0.65 2.97 -12.30
CA GLN A 165 -1.54 2.07 -13.01
C GLN A 165 -2.73 2.85 -13.60
N PRO A 166 -3.02 2.71 -14.90
CA PRO A 166 -4.19 3.32 -15.51
C PRO A 166 -5.48 2.87 -14.81
N PRO A 167 -6.48 3.76 -14.65
CA PRO A 167 -7.76 3.36 -14.11
C PRO A 167 -8.41 2.24 -14.95
N VAL A 168 -9.02 1.27 -14.27
CA VAL A 168 -9.82 0.20 -14.89
C VAL A 168 -11.30 0.53 -14.76
N THR A 169 -12.12 0.00 -15.66
CA THR A 169 -13.58 0.17 -15.62
C THR A 169 -14.23 -1.11 -15.10
N ALA A 170 -15.12 -0.99 -14.12
CA ALA A 170 -15.97 -2.08 -13.63
C ALA A 170 -17.36 -1.53 -13.30
N ASP A 171 -18.42 -2.19 -13.80
CA ASP A 171 -19.82 -1.78 -13.60
C ASP A 171 -20.07 -0.28 -13.79
N ASP A 172 -19.59 0.27 -14.92
CA ASP A 172 -19.60 1.69 -15.31
C ASP A 172 -18.83 2.66 -14.38
N ALA A 173 -18.22 2.16 -13.30
CA ALA A 173 -17.36 2.94 -12.43
C ALA A 173 -15.90 2.89 -12.90
N ARG A 174 -15.18 4.01 -12.72
CA ARG A 174 -13.73 4.08 -12.94
C ARG A 174 -13.03 3.81 -11.61
N ILE A 175 -12.20 2.78 -11.58
CA ILE A 175 -11.44 2.35 -10.41
C ILE A 175 -9.97 2.69 -10.62
N ARG A 176 -9.39 3.46 -9.71
CA ARG A 176 -7.95 3.71 -9.66
C ARG A 176 -7.35 2.86 -8.55
N ILE A 177 -6.47 1.94 -8.92
CA ILE A 177 -5.66 1.18 -7.97
C ILE A 177 -4.46 2.05 -7.62
N ALA A 178 -4.11 2.16 -6.34
CA ALA A 178 -3.03 3.01 -5.86
C ALA A 178 -1.64 2.42 -6.15
N GLN A 179 -1.45 1.75 -7.28
CA GLN A 179 -0.22 1.07 -7.68
C GLN A 179 0.57 1.93 -8.67
N ALA A 180 1.88 1.93 -8.54
CA ALA A 180 2.79 2.54 -9.49
C ALA A 180 3.99 1.62 -9.76
N ALA A 181 4.60 1.76 -10.94
CA ALA A 181 5.71 0.95 -11.39
C ALA A 181 6.80 1.82 -12.03
N SER A 182 8.06 1.57 -11.69
CA SER A 182 9.22 2.13 -12.37
C SER A 182 10.03 1.02 -13.05
N ALA A 183 10.36 1.21 -14.33
CA ALA A 183 11.15 0.25 -15.10
C ALA A 183 12.66 0.33 -14.81
N VAL A 184 13.09 1.33 -14.04
CA VAL A 184 14.50 1.57 -13.72
C VAL A 184 14.76 1.38 -12.22
N PRO A 185 16.02 1.17 -11.83
CA PRO A 185 16.37 1.12 -10.41
C PRO A 185 16.12 2.46 -9.71
N VAL A 186 15.70 2.40 -8.44
CA VAL A 186 15.32 3.59 -7.66
C VAL A 186 16.00 3.59 -6.30
N GLU A 187 16.62 4.70 -5.93
CA GLU A 187 17.14 4.93 -4.59
C GLU A 187 16.06 5.60 -3.72
N PRO A 188 15.88 5.19 -2.45
CA PRO A 188 14.97 5.87 -1.56
C PRO A 188 15.44 7.28 -1.26
N ALA A 189 14.51 8.24 -1.21
CA ALA A 189 14.80 9.58 -0.71
C ALA A 189 14.89 9.58 0.82
N ALA A 190 14.01 8.84 1.49
CA ALA A 190 14.01 8.65 2.94
C ALA A 190 13.37 7.30 3.30
N LYS A 191 13.45 6.90 4.57
CA LYS A 191 12.79 5.69 5.08
C LYS A 191 12.23 5.87 6.47
N LEU A 192 11.05 5.29 6.74
CA LEU A 192 10.38 5.35 8.03
C LEU A 192 10.16 3.95 8.58
N SER A 193 10.65 3.68 9.78
CA SER A 193 10.35 2.42 10.48
C SER A 193 8.91 2.44 10.98
N VAL A 194 8.19 1.33 10.76
CA VAL A 194 6.79 1.16 11.16
C VAL A 194 6.63 -0.14 11.97
N HIS A 195 5.90 -0.06 13.07
CA HIS A 195 5.51 -1.21 13.88
C HIS A 195 4.14 -1.72 13.43
N PRO A 196 3.78 -2.99 13.71
CA PRO A 196 2.44 -3.50 13.44
C PRO A 196 1.33 -2.62 14.04
N GLY A 197 1.57 -2.05 15.23
CA GLY A 197 0.63 -1.15 15.90
C GLY A 197 0.44 0.21 15.21
N ASP A 198 1.35 0.62 14.32
CA ASP A 198 1.21 1.84 13.52
C ASP A 198 0.20 1.65 12.38
N PHE A 199 -0.06 0.40 11.96
CA PHE A 199 -0.96 0.08 10.86
C PHE A 199 -2.43 0.12 11.30
N PRO A 200 -3.26 1.00 10.72
CA PRO A 200 -4.61 1.27 11.22
C PRO A 200 -5.60 0.11 11.03
N PHE A 201 -5.27 -0.87 10.20
CA PHE A 201 -6.14 -1.99 9.87
C PHE A 201 -5.63 -3.34 10.37
N LEU A 202 -4.68 -3.38 11.31
CA LEU A 202 -4.06 -4.63 11.78
C LEU A 202 -5.10 -5.66 12.23
N ARG A 203 -6.13 -5.22 12.98
CA ARG A 203 -7.19 -6.10 13.49
C ARG A 203 -8.26 -6.45 12.46
N GLN A 204 -8.22 -5.81 11.29
CA GLN A 204 -9.17 -6.02 10.20
C GLN A 204 -8.55 -6.79 9.03
N ILE A 205 -7.28 -7.23 9.14
CA ILE A 205 -6.68 -8.17 8.20
C ILE A 205 -7.45 -9.50 8.27
N ARG A 206 -7.97 -9.95 7.14
CA ARG A 206 -8.75 -11.19 7.04
C ARG A 206 -7.85 -12.40 6.77
N GLY A 207 -8.32 -13.57 7.19
CA GLY A 207 -7.72 -14.84 6.81
C GLY A 207 -8.47 -15.43 5.63
N HIS A 208 -7.77 -15.83 4.57
CA HIS A 208 -8.36 -16.53 3.42
C HIS A 208 -7.83 -17.95 3.28
N ASP A 209 -8.56 -18.76 2.52
CA ASP A 209 -8.15 -20.11 2.11
C ASP A 209 -7.47 -20.03 0.74
N ASP A 210 -6.23 -20.52 0.63
CA ASP A 210 -5.41 -20.37 -0.58
C ASP A 210 -5.92 -21.20 -1.78
N ASP A 211 -6.52 -22.36 -1.52
CA ASP A 211 -7.08 -23.22 -2.58
C ASP A 211 -8.37 -22.61 -3.13
N ARG A 212 -9.23 -22.14 -2.23
CA ARG A 212 -10.47 -21.47 -2.59
C ARG A 212 -10.21 -20.16 -3.32
N LEU A 213 -9.28 -19.34 -2.83
CA LEU A 213 -8.90 -18.08 -3.47
C LEU A 213 -8.43 -18.34 -4.92
N ARG A 214 -7.56 -19.33 -5.12
CA ARG A 214 -7.09 -19.72 -6.47
C ARG A 214 -8.24 -20.20 -7.37
N ALA A 215 -9.15 -21.01 -6.84
CA ALA A 215 -10.31 -21.47 -7.60
C ALA A 215 -11.23 -20.32 -8.02
N GLN A 216 -11.46 -19.34 -7.12
CA GLN A 216 -12.31 -18.18 -7.42
C GLN A 216 -11.65 -17.23 -8.42
N VAL A 217 -10.33 -16.96 -8.30
CA VAL A 217 -9.57 -16.18 -9.29
C VAL A 217 -9.60 -16.86 -10.67
N ALA A 218 -9.49 -18.19 -10.73
CA ALA A 218 -9.54 -18.92 -11.99
C ALA A 218 -10.95 -18.91 -12.64
N ALA A 219 -12.01 -18.93 -11.83
CA ALA A 219 -13.39 -18.93 -12.30
C ALA A 219 -13.86 -17.55 -12.78
N ASP A 220 -13.47 -16.48 -12.07
CA ASP A 220 -13.80 -15.11 -12.40
C ASP A 220 -12.63 -14.19 -12.05
N PRO A 221 -11.65 -13.97 -12.95
CA PRO A 221 -10.51 -13.10 -12.69
C PRO A 221 -10.86 -11.63 -12.42
N GLY A 222 -12.12 -11.20 -12.59
CA GLY A 222 -12.60 -9.85 -12.28
C GLY A 222 -13.34 -9.75 -10.94
N GLY A 223 -13.73 -10.87 -10.34
CA GLY A 223 -14.58 -10.96 -9.15
C GLY A 223 -13.96 -10.62 -7.80
N PHE A 224 -13.02 -9.66 -7.74
CA PHE A 224 -12.35 -9.24 -6.51
C PHE A 224 -13.37 -8.99 -5.37
N PRO A 225 -13.13 -9.43 -4.12
CA PRO A 225 -11.87 -9.91 -3.55
C PRO A 225 -11.62 -11.42 -3.62
N TRP A 226 -12.49 -12.22 -4.27
CA TRP A 226 -12.36 -13.69 -4.32
C TRP A 226 -12.19 -14.37 -2.95
N VAL A 227 -12.60 -13.66 -1.89
CA VAL A 227 -12.77 -14.23 -0.57
C VAL A 227 -14.25 -14.08 -0.26
N GLU A 228 -14.94 -15.20 -0.05
CA GLU A 228 -16.31 -15.14 0.44
C GLU A 228 -16.34 -14.68 1.89
N GLY A 229 -17.46 -14.04 2.26
CA GLY A 229 -17.72 -13.44 3.56
C GLY A 229 -17.38 -14.36 4.73
N GLY A 230 -16.52 -13.85 5.61
CA GLY A 230 -16.46 -14.28 7.00
C GLY A 230 -17.49 -13.56 7.84
#